data_AF-A0A7S4J0V3-F1
#
_entry.id   AF-A0A7S4J0V3-F1
#
_cell.length_a   1.000
_cell.length_b   1.000
_cell.length_c   1.000
_cell.angle_alpha   90.00
_cell.angle_beta   90.00
_cell.angle_gamma   90.00
#
_symmetry.space_group_name_H-M   'P 1'
#
loop_
_entity.id
_entity.type
_entity.pdbx_description
1 polymer ?
#
loop_
_entity_poly.entity_id
_entity_poly.type
_entity_poly.pdbx_seq_one_letter_code
_entity_poly.pdbx_strand_id
1 'polypeptide(L)'
;PMLAHLAAGIYKMEADRVRFLLADLTRTRLHKIEKHALHNREMVDRMSEEEVSYLKKYGQLLERHFRRSVLDQLPKGEWRRLDMPEMIERPDLDSYVFCRVLENVEIDNSVGEDKGNSTEDDEYDEDNVQEYAAGSCLIARYATVQEYVLQGKVILQM
;
A
#
# COMPACT_ATOMS: atom_id res chain seq x y z
N PRO A 1 23.07 -13.91 40.78
CA PRO A 1 23.91 -13.10 39.85
C PRO A 1 23.93 -13.60 38.39
N MET A 2 24.13 -14.90 38.12
CA MET A 2 24.16 -15.48 36.75
C MET A 2 22.78 -15.50 36.06
N LEU A 3 21.72 -15.90 36.78
CA LEU A 3 20.35 -15.91 36.23
C LEU A 3 19.87 -14.51 35.82
N ALA A 4 20.26 -13.47 36.57
CA ALA A 4 19.93 -12.08 36.24
C ALA A 4 20.61 -11.62 34.95
N HIS A 5 21.86 -12.03 34.71
CA HIS A 5 22.56 -11.72 33.46
C HIS A 5 21.93 -12.43 32.26
N LEU A 6 21.55 -13.70 32.41
CA LEU A 6 20.86 -14.44 31.35
C LEU A 6 19.51 -13.79 31.00
N ALA A 7 18.71 -13.46 32.01
CA ALA A 7 17.42 -12.80 31.82
C ALA A 7 17.61 -11.44 31.11
N ALA A 8 18.57 -10.62 31.56
CA ALA A 8 18.88 -9.35 30.91
C ALA A 8 19.31 -9.52 29.44
N GLY A 9 20.07 -10.57 29.12
CA GLY A 9 20.43 -10.92 27.74
C GLY A 9 19.21 -11.23 26.87
N ILE A 10 18.29 -12.05 27.38
CA ILE A 10 17.05 -12.42 26.67
C ILE A 10 16.16 -11.18 26.44
N TYR A 11 15.97 -10.34 27.46
CA TYR A 11 15.20 -9.10 27.31
C TYR A 11 15.81 -8.16 26.27
N LYS A 12 17.15 -8.06 26.23
CA LYS A 12 17.84 -7.26 25.23
C LYS A 12 17.60 -7.81 23.82
N MET A 13 17.72 -9.13 23.63
CA MET A 13 17.45 -9.77 22.33
C MET A 13 16.02 -9.52 21.85
N GLU A 14 15.03 -9.66 22.73
CA GLU A 14 13.63 -9.37 22.40
C GLU A 14 13.40 -7.89 22.07
N ALA A 15 13.98 -6.97 22.86
CA ALA A 15 13.89 -5.54 22.56
C ALA A 15 14.50 -5.19 21.20
N ASP A 16 15.63 -5.81 20.84
CA ASP A 16 16.28 -5.59 19.56
C ASP A 16 15.45 -6.17 18.39
N ARG A 17 14.77 -7.31 18.58
CA ARG A 17 13.82 -7.86 17.59
C ARG A 17 12.62 -6.93 17.36
N VAL A 18 12.01 -6.42 18.43
CA VAL A 18 10.89 -5.49 18.32
C VAL A 18 11.32 -4.19 17.64
N ARG A 19 12.48 -3.63 18.01
CA ARG A 19 13.04 -2.44 17.36
C ARG A 19 13.26 -2.65 15.87
N PHE A 20 13.78 -3.82 15.48
CA PHE A 20 13.98 -4.16 14.07
C PHE A 20 12.65 -4.13 13.30
N LEU A 21 11.61 -4.81 13.81
CA LEU A 21 10.29 -4.85 13.18
C LEU A 21 9.65 -3.46 13.04
N LEU A 22 9.74 -2.63 14.08
CA LEU A 22 9.22 -1.26 14.03
C LEU A 22 9.99 -0.38 13.02
N ALA A 23 11.32 -0.53 12.98
CA ALA A 23 12.15 0.19 12.02
C ALA A 23 11.88 -0.26 10.58
N ASP A 24 11.65 -1.55 10.35
CA ASP A 24 11.33 -2.09 9.04
C ASP A 24 9.94 -1.65 8.54
N LEU A 25 8.93 -1.72 9.42
CA LEU A 25 7.58 -1.22 9.14
C LEU A 25 7.59 0.27 8.79
N THR A 26 8.27 1.09 9.59
CA THR A 26 8.33 2.55 9.37
C THR A 26 9.06 2.88 8.08
N ARG A 27 10.22 2.26 7.79
CA ARG A 27 10.93 2.45 6.51
C ARG A 27 10.07 2.05 5.32
N THR A 28 9.38 0.91 5.40
CA THR A 28 8.49 0.44 4.33
C THR A 28 7.34 1.40 4.08
N ARG A 29 6.71 1.93 5.14
CA ARG A 29 5.64 2.93 5.02
C ARG A 29 6.16 4.24 4.42
N LEU A 30 7.30 4.75 4.87
CA LEU A 30 7.92 5.95 4.30
C LEU A 30 8.26 5.79 2.82
N HIS A 31 8.79 4.62 2.42
CA HIS A 31 9.05 4.33 1.01
C HIS A 31 7.76 4.38 0.15
N LYS A 32 6.66 3.81 0.64
CA LYS A 32 5.35 3.89 -0.04
C LYS A 32 4.82 5.32 -0.10
N ILE A 33 5.02 6.10 0.96
CA ILE A 33 4.64 7.51 1.03
C ILE A 33 5.40 8.32 -0.02
N GLU A 34 6.71 8.13 -0.13
CA GLU A 34 7.56 8.82 -1.11
C GLU A 34 7.19 8.44 -2.55
N LYS A 35 7.00 7.15 -2.82
CA LYS A 35 6.66 6.63 -4.15
C LYS A 35 5.34 7.23 -4.67
N HIS A 36 4.33 7.34 -3.81
CA HIS A 36 3.00 7.84 -4.18
C HIS A 36 2.64 9.14 -3.46
N ALA A 37 3.59 10.08 -3.34
CA ALA A 37 3.44 11.27 -2.49
C ALA A 37 2.21 12.13 -2.82
N LEU A 38 1.88 12.32 -4.10
CA LEU A 38 0.72 13.10 -4.50
C LEU A 38 -0.59 12.38 -4.16
N HIS A 39 -0.70 11.08 -4.44
CA HIS A 39 -1.85 10.26 -4.09
C HIS A 39 -2.08 10.22 -2.57
N ASN A 40 -1.02 10.07 -1.78
CA ASN A 40 -1.12 10.00 -0.32
C ASN A 40 -1.60 11.31 0.34
N ARG A 41 -1.63 12.45 -0.39
CA ARG A 41 -2.26 13.69 0.12
C ARG A 41 -3.77 13.56 0.31
N GLU A 42 -4.41 12.61 -0.37
CA GLU A 42 -5.84 12.32 -0.25
C GLU A 42 -6.14 11.27 0.83
N MET A 43 -5.11 10.55 1.32
CA MET A 43 -5.22 9.40 2.24
C MET A 43 -4.68 9.72 3.65
N VAL A 44 -4.74 10.99 4.05
CA VAL A 44 -4.16 11.50 5.31
C VAL A 44 -4.81 10.86 6.54
N ASP A 45 -6.07 10.43 6.43
CA ASP A 45 -6.83 9.71 7.45
C ASP A 45 -6.24 8.33 7.80
N ARG A 46 -5.42 7.76 6.91
CA ARG A 46 -4.79 6.43 7.06
C ARG A 46 -3.32 6.50 7.54
N MET A 47 -2.86 7.67 7.95
CA MET A 47 -1.46 7.96 8.27
C MET A 47 -1.32 8.45 9.72
N SER A 48 -0.15 8.22 10.33
CA SER A 48 0.16 8.83 11.63
C SER A 48 0.44 10.34 11.49
N GLU A 49 0.35 11.09 12.58
CA GLU A 49 0.64 12.54 12.57
C GLU A 49 2.06 12.86 12.08
N GLU A 50 3.04 12.02 12.44
CA GLU A 50 4.43 12.13 12.03
C GLU A 50 4.59 11.86 10.53
N GLU A 51 3.89 10.87 10.00
CA GLU A 51 3.89 10.54 8.56
C GLU A 51 3.25 11.66 7.74
N VAL A 52 2.18 12.27 8.24
CA VAL A 52 1.54 13.43 7.59
C VAL A 52 2.50 14.63 7.60
N SER A 53 3.18 14.88 8.72
CA SER A 53 4.22 15.91 8.82
C SER A 53 5.37 15.66 7.86
N TYR A 54 5.81 14.39 7.74
CA TYR A 54 6.84 13.98 6.79
C TYR A 54 6.41 14.23 5.34
N LEU A 55 5.21 13.76 4.95
CA LEU A 55 4.67 13.92 3.60
C LEU A 55 4.58 15.40 3.19
N LYS A 56 4.15 16.28 4.10
CA LYS A 56 4.10 17.73 3.85
C LYS A 56 5.49 18.31 3.56
N LYS A 57 6.49 17.98 4.39
CA LYS A 57 7.88 18.44 4.22
C LYS A 57 8.50 17.90 2.93
N TYR A 58 8.30 16.61 2.65
CA TYR A 58 8.78 15.96 1.44
C TYR A 58 8.15 16.59 0.18
N GLY A 59 6.84 16.80 0.19
CA GLY A 59 6.13 17.45 -0.91
C GLY A 59 6.63 18.88 -1.21
N GLN A 60 6.87 19.69 -0.17
CA GLN A 60 7.44 21.04 -0.32
C GLN A 60 8.86 21.00 -0.89
N LEU A 61 9.68 20.04 -0.44
CA LEU A 61 11.04 19.87 -0.94
C LEU A 61 11.03 19.51 -2.43
N LEU A 62 10.17 18.57 -2.83
CA LEU A 62 10.04 18.10 -4.20
C LEU A 62 9.52 19.21 -5.13
N GLU A 63 8.48 19.93 -4.71
CA GLU A 63 7.93 21.07 -5.45
C GLU A 63 8.98 22.17 -5.66
N ARG A 64 9.73 22.52 -4.61
CA ARG A 64 10.83 23.49 -4.71
C ARG A 64 11.93 23.01 -5.66
N HIS A 65 12.28 21.73 -5.62
CA HIS A 65 13.28 21.15 -6.51
C HIS A 65 12.82 21.24 -7.96
N PHE A 66 11.59 20.79 -8.28
CA PHE A 66 11.09 20.83 -9.65
C PHE A 66 10.90 22.24 -10.19
N ARG A 67 10.42 23.18 -9.37
CA ARG A 67 10.35 24.61 -9.75
C ARG A 67 11.71 25.14 -10.19
N ARG A 68 12.72 24.97 -9.33
CA ARG A 68 14.08 25.45 -9.59
C ARG A 68 14.74 24.77 -10.79
N SER A 69 14.52 23.47 -10.96
CA SER A 69 15.20 22.69 -12.00
C SER A 69 14.57 22.90 -13.38
N VAL A 70 13.24 22.90 -13.48
CA VAL A 70 12.54 22.86 -14.79
C VAL A 70 11.29 23.75 -14.83
N LEU A 71 10.39 23.67 -13.85
CA LEU A 71 9.02 24.19 -14.03
C LEU A 71 8.98 25.71 -14.22
N ASP A 72 9.85 26.47 -13.54
CA ASP A 72 9.87 27.94 -13.69
C ASP A 72 10.33 28.38 -15.08
N GLN A 73 11.06 27.52 -15.79
CA GLN A 73 11.54 27.77 -17.15
C GLN A 73 10.47 27.47 -18.22
N LEU A 74 9.39 26.76 -17.87
CA LEU A 74 8.37 26.37 -18.83
C LEU A 74 7.51 27.58 -19.26
N PRO A 75 7.21 27.74 -20.56
CA PRO A 75 6.58 28.94 -21.10
C PRO A 75 5.08 29.06 -20.75
N LYS A 76 4.37 27.94 -20.56
CA LYS A 76 2.94 27.95 -20.19
C LYS A 76 2.76 27.66 -18.71
N GLY A 77 1.92 28.45 -18.03
CA GLY A 77 1.62 28.26 -16.61
C GLY A 77 1.00 26.89 -16.29
N GLU A 78 0.19 26.36 -17.20
CA GLU A 78 -0.42 25.02 -17.06
C GLU A 78 0.64 23.91 -16.98
N TRP A 79 1.74 24.02 -17.74
CA TRP A 79 2.83 23.03 -17.74
C TRP A 79 3.66 23.06 -16.45
N ARG A 80 3.47 24.08 -15.61
CA ARG A 80 4.13 24.19 -14.30
C ARG A 80 3.37 23.46 -13.20
N ARG A 81 2.17 22.94 -13.50
CA ARG A 81 1.34 22.21 -12.54
C ARG A 81 1.79 20.77 -12.41
N LEU A 82 1.79 20.25 -11.19
CA LEU A 82 2.15 18.87 -10.85
C LEU A 82 0.96 18.09 -10.26
N ASP A 83 -0.19 18.73 -10.15
CA ASP A 83 -1.37 18.27 -9.41
C ASP A 83 -2.53 17.87 -10.34
N MET A 84 -2.28 17.72 -11.65
CA MET A 84 -3.30 17.27 -12.58
C MET A 84 -3.64 15.80 -12.28
N PRO A 85 -4.93 15.41 -12.18
CA PRO A 85 -5.32 14.04 -11.80
C PRO A 85 -4.69 12.93 -12.65
N GLU A 86 -4.53 13.18 -13.95
CA GLU A 86 -3.92 12.25 -14.92
C GLU A 86 -2.41 12.05 -14.70
N MET A 87 -1.75 12.98 -13.99
CA MET A 87 -0.32 12.91 -13.67
C MET A 87 -0.04 12.26 -12.31
N ILE A 88 -1.08 11.99 -11.52
CA ILE A 88 -0.92 11.42 -10.18
C ILE A 88 -0.75 9.91 -10.32
N GLU A 89 0.47 9.42 -10.13
CA GLU A 89 0.76 7.99 -10.07
C GLU A 89 0.08 7.35 -8.84
N ARG A 90 -0.85 6.43 -9.09
CA ARG A 90 -1.59 5.70 -8.06
C ARG A 90 -0.98 4.30 -7.86
N PRO A 91 -1.11 3.72 -6.65
CA PRO A 91 -0.77 2.32 -6.43
C PRO A 91 -1.60 1.41 -7.35
N ASP A 92 -0.95 0.40 -7.92
CA ASP A 92 -1.60 -0.65 -8.70
C ASP A 92 -2.31 -1.63 -7.75
N LEU A 93 -3.64 -1.64 -7.80
CA LEU A 93 -4.47 -2.54 -6.99
C LEU A 93 -4.69 -3.89 -7.66
N ASP A 94 -4.47 -4.01 -8.97
CA ASP A 94 -4.59 -5.27 -9.71
C ASP A 94 -3.34 -6.14 -9.63
N SER A 95 -2.30 -5.64 -8.95
CA SER A 95 -1.10 -6.40 -8.65
C SER A 95 -1.42 -7.69 -7.87
N TYR A 96 -0.85 -8.81 -8.33
CA TYR A 96 -1.04 -10.11 -7.70
C TYR A 96 -0.22 -10.25 -6.42
N VAL A 97 -0.87 -10.77 -5.38
CA VAL A 97 -0.29 -11.01 -4.06
C VAL A 97 -0.50 -12.45 -3.64
N PHE A 98 0.48 -13.00 -2.92
CA PHE A 98 0.32 -14.25 -2.21
C PHE A 98 -0.40 -13.97 -0.89
N CYS A 99 -1.41 -14.76 -0.56
CA CYS A 99 -2.12 -14.60 0.69
C CYS A 99 -2.58 -15.92 1.28
N ARG A 100 -2.83 -15.89 2.60
CA ARG A 100 -3.38 -17.00 3.37
C ARG A 100 -4.70 -16.59 3.98
N VAL A 101 -5.71 -17.42 3.78
CA VAL A 101 -7.06 -17.25 4.29
C VAL A 101 -7.10 -17.70 5.75
N LEU A 102 -7.63 -16.86 6.65
CA LEU A 102 -7.77 -17.15 8.08
C LEU A 102 -9.20 -17.55 8.45
N GLU A 103 -10.19 -17.01 7.75
CA GLU A 103 -11.61 -17.32 7.90
C GLU A 103 -12.21 -17.62 6.52
N ASN A 104 -13.29 -18.39 6.45
CA ASN A 104 -13.93 -18.68 5.16
C ASN A 104 -14.35 -17.37 4.48
N VAL A 105 -13.95 -17.20 3.21
CA VAL A 105 -14.24 -16.00 2.41
C VAL A 105 -14.69 -16.39 1.01
N GLU A 106 -15.51 -15.53 0.42
CA GLU A 106 -15.95 -15.64 -0.96
C GLU A 106 -15.25 -14.54 -1.75
N ILE A 107 -14.41 -14.92 -2.71
CA ILE A 107 -13.65 -13.96 -3.52
C ILE A 107 -14.27 -13.91 -4.90
N ASP A 108 -14.75 -12.73 -5.28
CA ASP A 108 -15.22 -12.44 -6.63
C ASP A 108 -14.04 -11.97 -7.49
N ASN A 109 -13.66 -12.79 -8.47
CA ASN A 109 -12.54 -12.50 -9.36
C ASN A 109 -12.88 -11.53 -10.49
N SER A 110 -14.15 -11.17 -10.70
CA SER A 110 -14.57 -10.17 -11.69
C SER A 110 -14.32 -8.73 -11.21
N VAL A 111 -14.17 -8.53 -9.90
CA VAL A 111 -13.92 -7.22 -9.30
C VAL A 111 -12.52 -6.72 -9.71
N GLY A 112 -12.48 -5.59 -10.43
CA GLY A 112 -11.24 -4.94 -10.87
C GLY A 112 -10.87 -5.14 -12.33
N GLU A 113 -11.73 -5.71 -13.17
CA GLU A 113 -11.55 -5.50 -14.61
C GLU A 113 -11.77 -4.03 -14.94
N ASP A 114 -10.68 -3.32 -15.26
CA ASP A 114 -10.76 -2.08 -16.01
C ASP A 114 -11.43 -2.45 -17.34
N LYS A 115 -12.74 -2.18 -17.45
CA LYS A 115 -13.54 -2.44 -18.67
C LYS A 115 -13.04 -1.52 -19.77
N GLY A 116 -11.88 -1.86 -20.33
CA GLY A 116 -11.31 -1.28 -21.53
C GLY A 116 -12.18 -1.67 -22.72
N ASN A 117 -13.32 -1.01 -22.85
CA ASN A 117 -14.07 -0.84 -24.09
C ASN A 117 -14.18 -2.11 -24.97
N SER A 118 -14.65 -3.22 -24.39
CA SER A 118 -15.23 -4.33 -25.15
C SER A 118 -16.72 -4.27 -24.92
N THR A 119 -17.44 -3.75 -25.92
CA THR A 119 -18.87 -3.98 -26.04
C THR A 119 -19.02 -5.44 -26.48
N GLU A 120 -20.07 -6.10 -25.98
CA GLU A 120 -20.56 -7.45 -26.37
C GLU A 120 -20.22 -8.56 -25.34
N ASP A 121 -21.27 -8.89 -24.58
CA ASP A 121 -21.53 -10.16 -23.88
C ASP A 121 -20.62 -10.57 -22.72
N ASP A 122 -20.67 -9.82 -21.62
CA ASP A 122 -20.31 -10.36 -20.29
C ASP A 122 -21.46 -11.25 -19.81
N GLU A 123 -21.46 -12.51 -20.26
CA GLU A 123 -22.23 -13.58 -19.63
C GLU A 123 -21.90 -13.57 -18.12
N TYR A 124 -22.92 -13.59 -17.26
CA TYR A 124 -22.73 -13.73 -15.82
C TYR A 124 -22.17 -15.13 -15.55
N ASP A 125 -20.85 -15.28 -15.68
CA ASP A 125 -20.17 -16.52 -15.33
C ASP A 125 -20.25 -16.68 -13.80
N GLU A 126 -21.15 -17.55 -13.34
CA GLU A 126 -21.29 -18.00 -11.95
C GLU A 126 -19.97 -18.56 -11.39
N ASP A 127 -19.02 -18.91 -12.24
CA ASP A 127 -17.69 -19.44 -11.89
C ASP A 127 -16.69 -18.36 -11.39
N ASN A 128 -17.02 -17.07 -11.47
CA ASN A 128 -16.11 -15.99 -11.04
C ASN A 128 -16.06 -15.80 -9.52
N VAL A 129 -17.09 -16.23 -8.79
CA VAL A 129 -17.13 -16.18 -7.33
C VAL A 129 -16.69 -17.53 -6.78
N GLN A 130 -15.58 -17.55 -6.07
CA GLN A 130 -15.02 -18.77 -5.51
C GLN A 130 -14.93 -18.69 -4.00
N GLU A 131 -15.44 -19.73 -3.33
CA GLU A 131 -15.30 -19.89 -1.89
C GLU A 131 -13.93 -20.47 -1.54
N TYR A 132 -13.29 -19.88 -0.53
CA TYR A 132 -12.02 -20.34 0.01
C TYR A 132 -12.16 -20.61 1.50
N ALA A 133 -11.85 -21.85 1.90
CA ALA A 133 -11.87 -22.25 3.29
C ALA A 133 -10.66 -21.69 4.06
N ALA A 134 -10.82 -21.52 5.38
CA ALA A 134 -9.73 -21.15 6.29
C ALA A 134 -8.51 -22.08 6.13
N GLY A 135 -7.32 -21.49 6.07
CA GLY A 135 -6.04 -22.19 5.86
C GLY A 135 -5.59 -22.26 4.40
N SER A 136 -6.44 -21.91 3.44
CA SER A 136 -6.09 -21.90 2.01
C SER A 136 -5.01 -20.86 1.72
N CYS A 137 -4.08 -21.20 0.83
CA CYS A 137 -3.10 -20.27 0.27
C CYS A 137 -3.45 -20.03 -1.20
N LEU A 138 -3.49 -18.76 -1.61
CA LEU A 138 -3.89 -18.39 -2.95
C LEU A 138 -3.08 -17.19 -3.46
N ILE A 139 -3.05 -17.06 -4.79
CA ILE A 139 -2.53 -15.90 -5.49
C ILE A 139 -3.75 -15.17 -6.03
N ALA A 140 -3.96 -13.93 -5.61
CA ALA A 140 -5.09 -13.12 -6.05
C ALA A 140 -4.65 -11.69 -6.34
N ARG A 141 -5.44 -10.97 -7.13
CA ARG A 141 -5.27 -9.52 -7.28
C ARG A 141 -5.55 -8.84 -5.95
N TYR A 142 -4.76 -7.85 -5.58
CA TYR A 142 -4.97 -7.17 -4.30
C TYR A 142 -6.36 -6.50 -4.23
N ALA A 143 -6.89 -6.02 -5.36
CA ALA A 143 -8.22 -5.42 -5.48
C ALA A 143 -9.34 -6.34 -4.99
N THR A 144 -9.28 -7.64 -5.29
CA THR A 144 -10.34 -8.59 -4.93
C THR A 144 -10.29 -9.00 -3.46
N VAL A 145 -9.13 -8.85 -2.80
CA VAL A 145 -8.92 -9.28 -1.40
C VAL A 145 -8.72 -8.14 -0.41
N GLN A 146 -8.65 -6.89 -0.87
CA GLN A 146 -8.31 -5.73 -0.05
C GLN A 146 -9.21 -5.58 1.19
N GLU A 147 -10.53 -5.76 1.03
CA GLU A 147 -11.47 -5.65 2.15
C GLU A 147 -11.23 -6.73 3.20
N TYR A 148 -10.97 -7.96 2.76
CA TYR A 148 -10.66 -9.08 3.66
C TYR A 148 -9.32 -8.89 4.38
N VAL A 149 -8.34 -8.23 3.74
CA VAL A 149 -7.09 -7.84 4.38
C VAL A 149 -7.33 -6.79 5.47
N LEU A 150 -8.17 -5.78 5.21
CA LEU A 150 -8.52 -4.75 6.20
C LEU A 150 -9.30 -5.32 7.39
N GLN A 151 -10.17 -6.30 7.14
CA GLN A 151 -10.92 -7.02 8.18
C GLN A 151 -10.06 -8.03 8.97
N GLY A 152 -8.86 -8.38 8.48
CA GLY A 152 -8.00 -9.38 9.08
C GLY A 152 -8.39 -10.84 8.80
N LYS A 153 -9.30 -11.08 7.83
CA LYS A 153 -9.71 -12.42 7.40
C LYS A 153 -8.72 -13.07 6.43
N VAL A 154 -7.91 -12.25 5.76
CA VAL A 154 -6.86 -12.67 4.85
C VAL A 154 -5.57 -11.97 5.24
N ILE A 155 -4.46 -12.70 5.26
CA ILE A 155 -3.12 -12.13 5.49
C ILE A 155 -2.26 -12.24 4.24
N LEU A 156 -1.55 -11.17 3.91
CA LEU A 156 -0.56 -11.19 2.83
C LEU A 156 0.68 -11.97 3.29
N GLN A 157 1.18 -12.83 2.40
CA GLN A 157 2.46 -13.50 2.56
C GLN A 157 3.48 -12.68 1.77
N MET A 158 4.46 -12.10 2.46
CA MET A 158 5.61 -11.43 1.83
C MET A 158 6.70 -12.43 1.48
#